data_AF-A0A936CYS7-F1
#
_entry.id   AF-A0A936CYS7-F1
#
_cell.length_a   1.000
_cell.length_b   1.000
_cell.length_c   1.000
_cell.angle_alpha   90.00
_cell.angle_beta   90.00
_cell.angle_gamma   90.00
#
_symmetry.space_group_name_H-M   'P 1'
#
loop_
_entity.id
_entity.type
_entity.pdbx_description
1 polymer ?
#
loop_
_entity_poly.entity_id
_entity_poly.type
_entity_poly.pdbx_seq_one_letter_code
_entity_poly.pdbx_strand_id
1 'polypeptide(L)'
;MTVTLAHPFRIDSNGAAVTLEQGSARHAAEACGHVVSCEAGERPLAPLWGLMDPTGTRVNADEITATIGYAEPALAVARVEVSEFNDGTVSVDIDVDWADTDDEEG
;
A
#
# COMPACT_ATOMS: atom_id res chain seq x y z
N MET A 1 -1.64 -22.54 1.12
CA MET A 1 -1.06 -21.19 1.13
C MET A 1 -1.07 -20.68 -0.29
N THR A 2 -1.80 -19.60 -0.53
CA THR A 2 -1.87 -18.91 -1.83
C THR A 2 -0.72 -17.91 -1.90
N VAL A 3 -0.08 -17.77 -3.06
CA VAL A 3 1.03 -16.85 -3.27
C VAL A 3 0.68 -15.78 -4.30
N THR A 4 1.25 -14.59 -4.14
CA THR A 4 1.13 -13.47 -5.09
C THR A 4 2.49 -13.10 -5.65
N LEU A 5 2.54 -12.39 -6.77
CA LEU A 5 3.78 -11.83 -7.30
C LEU A 5 4.23 -10.66 -6.42
N ALA A 6 5.53 -10.59 -6.14
CA ALA A 6 6.09 -9.46 -5.42
C ALA A 6 5.92 -8.15 -6.19
N HIS A 7 5.75 -7.05 -5.46
CA HIS A 7 5.81 -5.69 -5.95
C HIS A 7 7.01 -4.94 -5.31
N PRO A 8 7.97 -4.44 -6.12
CA PRO A 8 8.04 -4.56 -7.57
C PRO A 8 8.29 -6.00 -8.02
N PHE A 9 7.87 -6.31 -9.24
CA PHE A 9 8.11 -7.62 -9.86
C PHE A 9 9.60 -7.87 -10.00
N ARG A 10 10.05 -9.04 -9.52
CA ARG A 10 11.46 -9.44 -9.52
C ARG A 10 11.60 -10.87 -10.00
N ILE A 11 12.75 -11.14 -10.60
CA ILE A 11 13.22 -12.48 -10.96
C ILE A 11 14.42 -12.81 -10.06
N ASP A 12 14.42 -13.99 -9.46
CA ASP A 12 15.54 -14.45 -8.62
C ASP A 12 16.71 -14.98 -9.47
N SER A 13 17.81 -15.35 -8.82
CA SER A 13 19.01 -15.87 -9.50
C SER A 13 18.77 -17.18 -10.26
N ASN A 14 17.67 -17.88 -9.98
CA ASN A 14 17.28 -19.13 -10.64
C ASN A 14 16.33 -18.89 -11.82
N GLY A 15 15.98 -17.64 -12.11
CA GLY A 15 15.04 -17.29 -13.17
C GLY A 15 13.57 -17.42 -12.76
N ALA A 16 13.26 -17.64 -11.49
CA ALA A 16 11.89 -17.75 -10.99
C ALA A 16 11.33 -16.37 -10.61
N ALA A 17 10.02 -16.19 -10.78
CA ALA A 17 9.33 -14.99 -10.28
C ALA A 17 9.33 -15.01 -8.75
N VAL A 18 9.74 -13.89 -8.14
CA VAL A 18 9.67 -13.72 -6.70
C VAL A 18 8.21 -13.62 -6.29
N THR A 19 7.82 -14.47 -5.36
CA THR A 19 6.45 -14.53 -4.83
C THR A 19 6.43 -14.24 -3.34
N LEU A 20 5.27 -13.81 -2.87
CA LEU A 20 4.98 -13.59 -1.45
C LEU A 20 3.83 -14.47 -1.01
N GLU A 21 3.84 -14.83 0.27
CA GLU A 21 2.66 -15.39 0.91
C GLU A 21 1.56 -14.33 0.99
N GLN A 22 0.39 -14.67 0.43
CA GLN A 22 -0.77 -13.79 0.47
C GLN A 22 -1.22 -13.58 1.92
N GLY A 23 -1.43 -12.33 2.29
CA GLY A 23 -1.84 -11.94 3.65
C GLY A 23 -0.69 -11.80 4.64
N SER A 24 0.55 -12.08 4.24
CA SER A 24 1.71 -11.80 5.12
C SER A 24 1.93 -10.30 5.30
N ALA A 25 2.59 -9.90 6.40
CA ALA A 25 2.98 -8.50 6.63
C ALA A 25 3.80 -7.90 5.47
N ARG A 26 4.61 -8.73 4.79
CA ARG A 26 5.34 -8.29 3.60
C ARG A 26 4.42 -8.03 2.41
N HIS A 27 3.38 -8.84 2.23
CA HIS A 27 2.35 -8.59 1.22
C HIS A 27 1.58 -7.30 1.51
N ALA A 28 1.22 -7.06 2.77
CA ALA A 28 0.57 -5.83 3.19
C ALA A 28 1.41 -4.58 2.89
N ALA A 29 2.71 -4.63 3.24
CA ALA A 29 3.64 -3.54 2.96
C ALA A 29 3.83 -3.29 1.45
N GLU A 30 4.00 -4.34 0.64
CA GLU A 30 4.18 -4.20 -0.81
C GLU A 30 2.88 -3.70 -1.50
N ALA A 31 1.71 -4.11 -1.02
CA ALA A 31 0.41 -3.62 -1.52
C ALA A 31 0.17 -2.15 -1.14
N CYS A 32 0.36 -1.78 0.13
CA CYS A 32 0.27 -0.41 0.61
C CYS A 32 1.24 0.51 -0.14
N GLY A 33 2.50 0.09 -0.26
CA GLY A 33 3.53 0.82 -0.98
C GLY A 33 3.15 1.08 -2.45
N HIS A 34 2.51 0.11 -3.10
CA HIS A 34 2.02 0.28 -4.46
C HIS A 34 0.88 1.32 -4.54
N VAL A 35 -0.08 1.28 -3.60
CA VAL A 35 -1.20 2.25 -3.55
C VAL A 35 -0.66 3.67 -3.45
N VAL A 36 0.22 3.93 -2.49
CA VAL A 36 0.74 5.29 -2.24
C VAL A 36 1.71 5.78 -3.33
N SER A 37 2.22 4.87 -4.17
CA SER A 37 3.12 5.22 -5.27
C SER A 37 2.40 5.55 -6.58
N CYS A 38 1.08 5.35 -6.65
CA CYS A 38 0.29 5.67 -7.84
C CYS A 38 -0.53 6.94 -7.67
N GLU A 39 -0.86 7.55 -8.79
CA GLU A 39 -1.72 8.73 -8.87
C GLU A 39 -3.16 8.33 -9.22
N ALA A 40 -4.12 8.96 -8.55
CA ALA A 40 -5.54 8.78 -8.87
C ALA A 40 -5.80 9.12 -10.36
N GLY A 41 -6.38 8.18 -11.09
CA GLY A 41 -6.68 8.29 -12.51
C GLY A 41 -5.71 7.53 -13.43
N GLU A 42 -4.56 7.06 -12.93
CA GLU A 42 -3.62 6.24 -13.72
C GLU A 42 -4.23 4.90 -14.16
N ARG A 43 -5.21 4.39 -13.40
CA ARG A 43 -5.91 3.14 -13.67
C ARG A 43 -7.29 3.42 -14.26
N PRO A 44 -7.53 3.18 -15.57
CA PRO A 44 -8.79 3.53 -16.23
C PRO A 44 -10.04 2.86 -15.62
N LEU A 45 -9.87 1.66 -15.05
CA LEU A 45 -10.96 0.90 -14.44
C LEU A 45 -11.05 1.09 -12.91
N ALA A 46 -10.10 1.82 -12.32
CA ALA A 46 -10.06 2.12 -10.89
C ALA A 46 -9.51 3.54 -10.68
N PRO A 47 -10.25 4.59 -11.12
CA PRO A 47 -9.73 5.95 -11.18
C PRO A 47 -9.47 6.58 -9.80
N LEU A 48 -9.99 5.99 -8.73
CA LEU A 48 -9.75 6.43 -7.34
C LEU A 48 -8.62 5.66 -6.66
N TRP A 49 -7.91 4.79 -7.39
CA TRP A 49 -6.79 4.03 -6.87
C TRP A 49 -5.50 4.81 -7.02
N GLY A 50 -4.90 5.22 -5.90
CA GLY A 50 -3.73 6.11 -5.87
C GLY A 50 -4.02 7.41 -5.11
N LEU A 51 -2.99 8.14 -4.73
CA LEU A 51 -3.11 9.43 -4.03
C LEU A 51 -3.51 10.55 -5.01
N MET A 52 -4.28 11.54 -4.55
CA MET A 52 -4.62 12.71 -5.36
C MET A 52 -3.49 13.76 -5.42
N ASP A 53 -2.61 13.81 -4.41
CA ASP A 53 -1.42 14.66 -4.42
C ASP A 53 -0.13 13.83 -4.34
N PRO A 54 0.37 13.32 -5.48
CA PRO A 54 1.62 12.55 -5.52
C PRO A 54 2.87 13.42 -5.29
N THR A 55 2.74 14.75 -5.18
CA THR A 55 3.88 15.68 -5.13
C THR A 55 4.32 16.07 -3.73
N GLY A 56 3.60 15.63 -2.69
CA GLY A 56 4.00 15.94 -1.32
C GLY A 56 3.47 17.28 -0.80
N THR A 57 2.71 18.05 -1.59
CA THR A 57 2.40 19.45 -1.27
C THR A 57 1.29 19.61 -0.23
N ARG A 58 0.42 18.60 -0.10
CA ARG A 58 -0.74 18.54 0.81
C ARG A 58 -0.95 17.14 1.38
N VAL A 59 0.13 16.44 1.74
CA VAL A 59 0.03 15.07 2.27
C VAL A 59 -0.63 15.08 3.64
N ASN A 60 -1.80 14.46 3.72
CA ASN A 60 -2.56 14.31 4.96
C ASN A 60 -2.66 12.82 5.33
N ALA A 61 -2.41 12.51 6.60
CA ALA A 61 -2.55 11.17 7.16
C ALA A 61 -3.96 10.59 6.96
N ASP A 62 -5.00 11.41 7.10
CA ASP A 62 -6.39 10.97 6.91
C ASP A 62 -6.67 10.59 5.45
N GLU A 63 -6.10 11.34 4.50
CA GLU A 63 -6.26 11.07 3.07
C GLU A 63 -5.53 9.78 2.68
N ILE A 64 -4.32 9.56 3.20
CA ILE A 64 -3.56 8.33 2.99
C ILE A 64 -4.35 7.14 3.52
N THR A 65 -4.85 7.24 4.75
CA THR A 65 -5.64 6.17 5.39
C THR A 65 -6.90 5.86 4.58
N ALA A 66 -7.63 6.90 4.15
CA ALA A 66 -8.85 6.74 3.35
C ALA A 66 -8.55 6.13 1.97
N THR A 67 -7.48 6.57 1.32
CA THR A 67 -7.06 6.05 0.01
C THR A 67 -6.68 4.58 0.11
N ILE A 68 -5.90 4.20 1.11
CA ILE A 68 -5.52 2.80 1.32
C ILE A 68 -6.75 1.94 1.58
N GLY A 69 -7.65 2.36 2.49
CA GLY A 69 -8.86 1.60 2.80
C GLY A 69 -9.84 1.46 1.62
N TYR A 70 -9.89 2.46 0.72
CA TYR A 70 -10.66 2.35 -0.52
C TYR A 70 -9.99 1.42 -1.53
N ALA A 71 -8.67 1.57 -1.69
CA ALA A 71 -7.88 0.89 -2.72
C ALA A 71 -7.68 -0.60 -2.42
N GLU A 72 -7.53 -0.95 -1.14
CA GLU A 72 -7.44 -2.33 -0.66
C GLU A 72 -8.08 -2.47 0.73
N PRO A 73 -9.38 -2.81 0.80
CA PRO A 73 -10.11 -2.94 2.05
C PRO A 73 -9.59 -4.04 2.99
N ALA A 74 -8.81 -5.00 2.49
CA ALA A 74 -8.20 -6.03 3.32
C ALA A 74 -6.93 -5.54 4.05
N LEU A 75 -6.49 -4.30 3.86
CA LEU A 75 -5.39 -3.72 4.65
C LEU A 75 -5.92 -3.03 5.90
N ALA A 76 -5.30 -3.33 7.03
CA ALA A 76 -5.50 -2.66 8.30
C ALA A 76 -4.36 -1.66 8.54
N VAL A 77 -4.64 -0.36 8.38
CA VAL A 77 -3.68 0.71 8.67
C VAL A 77 -3.71 1.00 10.17
N ALA A 78 -2.60 0.74 10.86
CA ALA A 78 -2.46 0.96 12.29
C ALA A 78 -1.98 2.38 12.62
N ARG A 79 -1.11 2.94 11.78
CA ARG A 79 -0.53 4.27 11.97
C ARG A 79 -0.13 4.89 10.64
N VAL A 80 -0.36 6.20 10.51
CA VAL A 80 0.23 7.04 9.47
C VAL A 80 0.84 8.26 10.15
N GLU A 81 2.13 8.49 9.92
CA GLU A 81 2.87 9.66 10.41
C GLU A 81 3.44 10.43 9.22
N VAL A 82 3.14 11.72 9.14
CA VAL A 82 3.64 12.62 8.09
C VAL A 82 4.58 13.63 8.73
N SER A 83 5.84 13.64 8.28
CA SER A 83 6.89 14.53 8.76
C SER A 83 7.38 15.43 7.62
N GLU A 84 7.22 16.74 7.77
CA GLU A 84 7.73 17.74 6.83
C GLU A 84 9.09 18.28 7.31
N PHE A 85 10.03 18.42 6.39
CA PHE A 85 11.38 18.92 6.67
C PHE A 85 11.63 20.26 5.97
N ASN A 86 12.51 21.08 6.56
CA ASN A 86 12.83 22.42 6.06
C ASN A 86 13.61 22.44 4.71
N ASP A 87 13.96 21.27 4.17
CA ASP A 87 14.61 21.11 2.86
C ASP A 87 13.60 20.80 1.74
N GLY A 88 12.30 20.81 2.04
CA GLY A 88 11.23 20.51 1.08
C GLY A 88 10.94 19.01 0.94
N THR A 89 11.52 18.17 1.80
CA THR A 89 11.21 16.74 1.87
C THR A 89 10.00 16.48 2.76
N VAL A 90 9.16 15.53 2.36
CA VAL A 90 8.10 14.95 3.20
C VAL A 90 8.37 13.47 3.37
N SER A 91 8.40 13.00 4.62
CA SER A 91 8.43 11.56 4.96
C SER A 91 7.04 11.12 5.38
N VAL A 92 6.64 9.95 4.90
CA VAL A 92 5.38 9.30 5.27
C VAL A 92 5.71 7.90 5.77
N ASP A 93 5.48 7.68 7.06
CA ASP A 93 5.70 6.41 7.73
C ASP A 93 4.35 5.74 7.99
N ILE A 94 4.17 4.53 7.46
CA ILE A 94 2.89 3.81 7.49
C ILE A 94 3.11 2.43 8.13
N ASP A 95 2.41 2.17 9.22
CA ASP A 95 2.31 0.83 9.80
C ASP A 95 1.01 0.20 9.31
N VAL A 96 1.14 -0.91 8.57
CA VAL A 96 0.03 -1.63 7.94
C VAL A 96 0.19 -3.12 8.13
N ASP A 97 -0.93 -3.80 8.32
CA ASP A 97 -1.01 -5.26 8.28
C ASP A 97 -2.15 -5.71 7.38
N TRP A 98 -2.22 -7.00 7.11
CA TRP A 98 -3.41 -7.60 6.53
C TRP A 98 -4.48 -7.68 7.63
N ALA A 99 -5.70 -7.27 7.33
CA ALA A 99 -6.81 -7.45 8.25
C ALA A 99 -7.01 -8.95 8.46
N ASP A 100 -6.91 -9.43 9.70
CA ASP A 100 -7.31 -10.78 10.06
C ASP A 100 -8.80 -10.91 9.75
N THR A 101 -9.12 -11.51 8.60
CA THR A 101 -10.48 -12.02 8.33
C THR A 101 -10.66 -13.33 9.09
N ASP A 102 -10.49 -13.32 10.40
CA ASP A 102 -11.07 -14.36 11.26
C ASP A 102 -12.55 -13.99 11.47
N ASP A 103 -13.34 -14.14 10.41
CA ASP A 103 -14.77 -14.44 10.57
C ASP A 103 -14.87 -15.92 10.96
N GLU A 104 -14.54 -16.23 12.21
CA GLU A 104 -15.25 -17.28 12.94
C GLU A 104 -16.65 -16.74 13.25
N GLU A 105 -17.59 -16.91 12.32
CA GLU A 105 -19.02 -16.98 12.65
C GLU A 105 -19.73 -18.03 11.80
N GLY A 106 -19.91 -19.24 12.36
CA GLY A 106 -20.92 -20.22 11.92
C GLY A 106 -20.53 -21.69 11.97
#